data_AF-M0BTM6-F1
#
_entry.id   AF-M0BTM6-F1
#
_cell.length_a   1.000
_cell.length_b   1.000
_cell.length_c   1.000
_cell.angle_alpha   90.00
_cell.angle_beta   90.00
_cell.angle_gamma   90.00
#
_symmetry.space_group_name_H-M   'P 1'
#
loop_
_entity.id
_entity.type
_entity.pdbx_description
1 polymer ?
#
loop_
_entity_poly.entity_id
_entity_poly.type
_entity_poly.pdbx_seq_one_letter_code
_entity_poly.pdbx_strand_id
1 'polypeptide(L)'
;MTQSPDTPSPAPLVTRATLQSYLIALVGVIFVVGNAGGALEDGYLSSSTAGIVLGLLAIGAAVVTTLQPERIHRGEEPAPTHQYVLAAIATAATIAVLLT
;
A
#
# COMPACT_ATOMS: atom_id res chain seq x y z
N MET A 1 -9.36 -47.82 5.14
CA MET A 1 -9.69 -46.41 4.81
C MET A 1 -8.39 -45.63 4.87
N THR A 2 -7.73 -45.44 3.74
CA THR A 2 -6.46 -44.71 3.64
C THR A 2 -6.77 -43.21 3.59
N GLN A 3 -6.46 -42.50 4.67
CA GLN A 3 -6.50 -41.04 4.72
C GLN A 3 -5.52 -40.51 3.66
N SER A 4 -6.05 -39.83 2.64
CA SER A 4 -5.23 -39.16 1.65
C SER A 4 -4.37 -38.12 2.38
N PRO A 5 -3.06 -37.99 2.08
CA PRO A 5 -2.25 -36.93 2.64
C PRO A 5 -2.92 -35.59 2.28
N ASP A 6 -3.28 -34.82 3.31
CA ASP A 6 -3.76 -33.45 3.17
C ASP A 6 -2.63 -32.66 2.50
N THR A 7 -2.68 -32.53 1.18
CA THR A 7 -1.79 -31.62 0.47
C THR A 7 -2.08 -30.23 1.03
N PRO A 8 -1.10 -29.55 1.66
CA PRO A 8 -1.29 -28.19 2.10
C PRO A 8 -1.68 -27.38 0.86
N SER A 9 -2.91 -26.86 0.85
CA SER A 9 -3.35 -25.92 -0.17
C SER A 9 -2.29 -24.82 -0.24
N PRO A 10 -1.72 -24.53 -1.41
CA PRO A 10 -0.64 -23.55 -1.51
C PRO A 10 -1.14 -22.25 -0.91
N ALA A 11 -0.41 -21.74 0.09
CA ALA A 11 -0.72 -20.45 0.68
C ALA A 11 -0.82 -19.41 -0.46
N PRO A 12 -1.84 -18.54 -0.45
CA PRO A 12 -2.02 -17.56 -1.51
C PRO A 12 -0.75 -16.72 -1.66
N LEU A 13 -0.21 -16.66 -2.88
CA LEU A 13 1.02 -15.91 -3.21
C LEU A 13 0.92 -14.42 -2.83
N VAL A 14 -0.29 -13.85 -2.86
CA VAL A 14 -0.56 -12.47 -2.45
C VAL A 14 -1.87 -12.43 -1.69
N THR A 15 -1.79 -11.93 -0.46
CA THR A 15 -2.95 -11.78 0.42
C THR A 15 -3.65 -10.44 0.19
N ARG A 16 -4.92 -10.36 0.57
CA ARG A 16 -5.67 -9.10 0.57
C ARG A 16 -4.95 -8.01 1.37
N ALA A 17 -4.39 -8.36 2.52
CA ALA A 17 -3.63 -7.43 3.35
C ALA A 17 -2.39 -6.86 2.63
N THR A 18 -1.66 -7.70 1.90
CA THR A 18 -0.50 -7.27 1.11
C THR A 18 -0.90 -6.24 0.07
N LEU A 19 -1.96 -6.49 -0.70
CA LEU A 19 -2.35 -5.60 -1.78
C LEU A 19 -2.98 -4.30 -1.29
N GLN A 20 -3.76 -4.37 -0.20
CA GLN A 20 -4.31 -3.18 0.45
C GLN A 20 -3.19 -2.31 1.04
N SER A 21 -2.19 -2.93 1.68
CA SER A 21 -1.02 -2.21 2.20
C SER A 21 -0.23 -1.56 1.07
N TYR A 22 -0.06 -2.25 -0.06
CA TYR A 22 0.58 -1.69 -1.24
C TYR A 22 -0.12 -0.42 -1.77
N LEU A 23 -1.45 -0.44 -1.86
CA LEU A 23 -2.24 0.72 -2.27
C LEU A 23 -2.07 1.90 -1.31
N ILE A 24 -2.08 1.65 0.01
CA ILE A 24 -1.85 2.68 1.03
C ILE A 24 -0.44 3.26 0.91
N ALA A 25 0.55 2.41 0.66
CA ALA A 25 1.93 2.85 0.45
C ALA A 25 2.06 3.76 -0.78
N LEU A 26 1.39 3.43 -1.90
CA LEU A 26 1.39 4.29 -3.10
C LEU A 26 0.79 5.68 -2.81
N VAL A 27 -0.31 5.75 -2.07
CA VAL A 27 -0.89 7.03 -1.63
C VAL A 27 0.12 7.82 -0.81
N GLY A 28 0.80 7.16 0.13
CA GLY A 28 1.84 7.79 0.94
C GLY A 28 3.00 8.35 0.11
N VAL A 29 3.47 7.59 -0.88
CA VAL A 29 4.53 8.03 -1.81
C VAL A 29 4.10 9.27 -2.61
N ILE A 30 2.88 9.29 -3.14
CA ILE A 30 2.34 10.45 -3.87
C ILE A 30 2.34 11.69 -2.98
N PHE A 31 1.91 11.56 -1.72
CA PHE A 31 1.88 12.68 -0.79
C PHE A 31 3.29 13.19 -0.46
N VAL A 32 4.26 12.30 -0.23
CA VAL A 32 5.64 12.71 0.06
C VAL A 32 6.25 13.42 -1.15
N VAL A 33 6.19 12.80 -2.34
CA VAL A 33 6.85 13.35 -3.53
C VAL A 33 6.15 14.61 -4.03
N GLY A 34 4.82 14.61 -4.11
CA GLY A 34 4.05 15.75 -4.59
C GLY A 34 4.16 16.99 -3.71
N ASN A 35 4.55 16.83 -2.43
CA ASN A 35 4.77 17.95 -1.52
C ASN A 35 6.25 18.25 -1.25
N ALA A 36 7.19 17.43 -1.73
CA ALA A 36 8.62 17.62 -1.50
C ALA A 36 9.13 18.95 -2.08
N GLY A 37 8.71 19.31 -3.30
CA GLY A 37 9.07 20.59 -3.92
C GLY A 37 8.58 21.79 -3.12
N GLY A 38 7.28 21.82 -2.81
CA GLY A 38 6.68 22.93 -2.05
C GLY A 38 7.23 23.08 -0.63
N ALA A 39 7.63 21.98 0.03
CA ALA A 39 8.26 22.08 1.35
C ALA A 39 9.67 22.70 1.31
N LEU A 40 10.38 22.56 0.19
CA LEU A 40 11.69 23.21 0.00
C LEU A 40 11.56 24.70 -0.32
N GLU A 41 10.47 25.11 -0.98
CA GLU A 41 10.24 26.48 -1.42
C GLU A 41 9.52 27.34 -0.36
N ASP A 42 8.48 26.80 0.29
CA ASP A 42 7.59 27.55 1.19
C ASP A 42 7.99 27.46 2.68
N GLY A 43 9.00 26.65 3.01
CA GLY A 43 9.48 26.43 4.38
C GLY A 43 8.61 25.50 5.25
N TYR A 44 9.08 25.24 6.47
CA TYR A 44 8.61 24.13 7.34
C TYR A 44 7.17 24.25 7.89
N LEU A 45 6.51 25.40 7.75
CA LEU A 45 5.13 25.62 8.23
C LEU A 45 4.11 25.70 7.08
N SER A 46 4.49 25.22 5.89
CA SER A 46 3.60 25.17 4.73
C SER A 46 2.67 23.95 4.78
N SER A 47 1.57 24.03 4.02
CA SER A 47 0.68 22.90 3.76
C SER A 47 1.43 21.70 3.16
N SER A 48 2.53 21.95 2.43
CA SER A 48 3.38 20.91 1.88
C SER A 48 4.04 20.06 2.97
N THR A 49 4.49 20.69 4.06
CA THR A 49 5.05 19.93 5.19
C THR A 49 4.01 19.01 5.82
N ALA A 50 2.76 19.47 5.97
CA ALA A 50 1.66 18.62 6.43
C ALA A 50 1.38 17.46 5.46
N GLY A 51 1.44 17.72 4.14
CA GLY A 51 1.33 16.68 3.10
C GLY A 51 2.40 15.60 3.23
N ILE A 52 3.67 15.99 3.44
CA ILE A 52 4.77 15.04 3.67
C ILE A 52 4.52 14.19 4.92
N VAL A 53 4.12 14.82 6.03
CA VAL A 53 3.84 14.11 7.28
C VAL A 53 2.71 13.09 7.09
N LEU A 54 1.61 13.48 6.43
CA LEU A 54 0.53 12.56 6.10
C LEU A 54 0.99 11.41 5.20
N GLY A 55 1.85 11.69 4.22
CA GLY A 55 2.43 10.68 3.35
C GLY A 55 3.30 9.67 4.11
N LEU A 56 4.15 10.14 5.01
CA LEU A 56 4.97 9.28 5.87
C LEU A 56 4.12 8.44 6.82
N LEU A 57 3.05 9.00 7.39
CA LEU A 57 2.10 8.26 8.22
C LEU A 57 1.39 7.16 7.42
N ALA A 58 1.01 7.43 6.17
CA ALA A 58 0.41 6.43 5.29
C ALA A 58 1.39 5.30 4.97
N ILE A 59 2.66 5.61 4.67
CA ILE A 59 3.71 4.60 4.49
C ILE A 59 3.90 3.77 5.76
N GLY A 60 3.97 4.42 6.93
CA GLY A 60 4.07 3.73 8.22
C GLY A 60 2.88 2.80 8.47
N ALA A 61 1.65 3.26 8.19
CA ALA A 61 0.45 2.45 8.30
C ALA A 61 0.51 1.24 7.36
N ALA A 62 0.95 1.41 6.11
CA ALA A 62 1.12 0.33 5.16
C ALA A 62 2.15 -0.73 5.63
N VAL A 63 3.25 -0.29 6.23
CA VAL A 63 4.26 -1.20 6.80
C VAL A 63 3.64 -2.01 7.95
N VAL A 64 2.95 -1.34 8.88
CA VAL A 64 2.29 -2.01 10.01
C VAL A 64 1.26 -3.04 9.51
N THR A 65 0.43 -2.68 8.53
CA THR A 65 -0.58 -3.61 8.00
C THR A 65 -0.01 -4.74 7.15
N THR A 66 1.18 -4.55 6.57
CA THR A 66 1.91 -5.63 5.88
C THR A 66 2.48 -6.63 6.89
N LEU A 67 3.00 -6.14 8.02
CA LEU A 67 3.58 -6.97 9.08
C LEU A 67 2.52 -7.63 9.97
N GLN A 68 1.33 -7.05 10.05
CA GLN A 68 0.22 -7.50 10.90
C GLN A 68 -1.08 -7.66 10.09
N PRO A 69 -1.13 -8.62 9.15
CA PRO A 69 -2.28 -8.84 8.27
C PRO A 69 -3.56 -9.21 9.05
N GLU A 70 -3.44 -9.75 10.26
CA GLU A 70 -4.54 -10.09 11.16
C GLU A 70 -5.38 -8.87 11.59
N ARG A 71 -4.80 -7.67 11.50
CA ARG A 71 -5.52 -6.41 11.77
C ARG A 71 -6.45 -6.00 10.63
N ILE A 72 -6.28 -6.57 9.44
CA ILE A 72 -7.13 -6.33 8.28
C ILE A 72 -8.23 -7.38 8.26
N HIS A 73 -9.49 -6.93 8.11
CA HIS A 73 -10.61 -7.84 7.95
C HIS A 73 -10.38 -8.74 6.72
N ARG A 74 -10.28 -10.05 6.94
CA ARG A 74 -9.95 -11.05 5.91
C ARG A 74 -8.58 -10.82 5.27
N GLY A 75 -7.62 -10.30 6.03
CA GLY A 75 -6.30 -9.94 5.54
C GLY A 75 -5.54 -11.11 4.92
N GLU A 76 -5.69 -12.31 5.48
CA GLU A 76 -5.05 -13.55 5.01
C GLU A 76 -5.80 -14.24 3.86
N GLU A 77 -7.00 -13.77 3.49
CA GLU A 77 -7.69 -14.31 2.33
C GLU A 77 -6.93 -13.95 1.05
N PRO A 78 -6.99 -14.80 0.01
CA PRO A 78 -6.47 -14.47 -1.30
C PRO A 78 -7.02 -13.12 -1.77
N ALA A 79 -6.14 -12.25 -2.28
CA ALA A 79 -6.58 -10.96 -2.78
C ALA A 79 -7.59 -11.16 -3.93
N PRO A 80 -8.77 -10.52 -3.91
CA PRO A 80 -9.73 -10.62 -5.00
C PRO A 80 -9.21 -9.93 -6.27
N THR A 81 -9.63 -10.39 -7.45
CA THR A 81 -9.10 -9.93 -8.75
C THR A 81 -9.21 -8.41 -8.95
N HIS A 82 -10.29 -7.78 -8.49
CA HIS A 82 -10.49 -6.33 -8.62
C HIS A 82 -9.40 -5.52 -7.92
N GLN A 83 -8.85 -6.05 -6.83
CA GLN A 83 -7.80 -5.39 -6.06
C GLN A 83 -6.51 -5.31 -6.88
N TYR A 84 -6.16 -6.36 -7.64
CA TYR A 84 -5.01 -6.33 -8.55
C TYR A 84 -5.15 -5.31 -9.67
N VAL A 85 -6.35 -5.20 -10.24
CA VAL A 85 -6.64 -4.18 -11.26
C VAL A 85 -6.46 -2.78 -10.67
N LEU A 86 -6.98 -2.56 -9.45
CA LEU A 86 -6.82 -1.29 -8.75
C LEU A 86 -5.34 -1.00 -8.46
N ALA A 87 -4.57 -1.99 -8.02
CA ALA A 87 -3.14 -1.87 -7.79
C ALA A 87 -2.41 -1.47 -9.09
N ALA A 88 -2.67 -2.14 -10.20
CA ALA A 88 -2.05 -1.80 -11.48
C ALA A 88 -2.37 -0.37 -11.93
N ILE A 89 -3.63 0.06 -11.81
CA ILE A 89 -4.06 1.44 -12.13
C ILE A 89 -3.37 2.43 -11.20
N ALA A 90 -3.36 2.16 -9.89
CA ALA A 90 -2.73 3.03 -8.90
C ALA A 90 -1.21 3.15 -9.14
N THR A 91 -0.53 2.05 -9.50
CA THR A 91 0.89 2.07 -9.85
C THR A 91 1.13 2.94 -11.08
N ALA A 92 0.35 2.76 -12.15
CA ALA A 92 0.48 3.56 -13.36
C ALA A 92 0.25 5.06 -13.09
N ALA A 93 -0.80 5.38 -12.31
CA ALA A 93 -1.08 6.75 -11.89
C ALA A 93 0.06 7.34 -11.03
N THR A 94 0.61 6.54 -10.10
CA THR A 94 1.74 6.97 -9.28
C THR A 94 2.96 7.27 -10.14
N ILE A 95 3.31 6.37 -11.08
CA ILE A 95 4.43 6.59 -12.00
C ILE A 95 4.21 7.87 -12.82
N ALA A 96 2.99 8.10 -13.32
CA ALA A 96 2.68 9.31 -14.06
C ALA A 96 2.93 10.58 -13.22
N VAL A 97 2.50 10.59 -11.95
CA VAL A 97 2.74 11.70 -11.01
C VAL A 97 4.23 11.89 -10.70
N LEU A 98 5.01 10.80 -10.62
CA LEU A 98 6.45 10.89 -10.34
C LEU A 98 7.27 11.40 -11.53
N LEU A 99 6.71 11.40 -12.74
CA LEU A 99 7.37 11.84 -13.97
C LEU A 99 6.99 13.27 -14.39
N THR A 100 6.06 13.91 -13.68
CA THR A 100 5.68 15.32 -13.87
C THR A 100 6.43 16.23 -12.93
#